data_AF-A0AA47NWT3-F1
#
_entry.id   AF-A0AA47NWT3-F1
#
_cell.length_a   1.000
_cell.length_b   1.000
_cell.length_c   1.000
_cell.angle_alpha   90.00
_cell.angle_beta   90.00
_cell.angle_gamma   90.00
#
_symmetry.space_group_name_H-M   'P 1'
#
loop_
_entity.id
_entity.type
_entity.pdbx_description
1 polymer ?
#
loop_
_entity_poly.entity_id
_entity_poly.type
_entity_poly.pdbx_seq_one_letter_code
_entity_poly.pdbx_strand_id
1 'polypeptide(L)'
;MVVTGTLPVFNLTMDGNSQNQLILGVMGVDVHLDEIKRLTPRYNLGANGYIFAIDPNGYLLLHPNLQPKLDDLPEPVTLDFLDAEVEDSNKEEIRRQMIDGRPGEMQIKALVKSIDEQYIDEAYRGYTWTPINGTDYSLGLVLPPYNEYYIQADLSDVMLQLQYLQSLLPSSFESSGHVFLAPREYCKRLQLSDNNTQFLENFLSLMVDITPESEDCECWYNSSDQGIIHNLILDSGIIGQLASRVWKNKDINSYGFLAVFASTDGGVTRVFPNIAADSWDEDPEPFNSNYYRRSLDSKGYMFRAPQRSSMDELGAENGTIGILLSSAVEVNLGGKLLKPAVVGVKLDLEAWVDKFKILASNVSDSRQGSHKCGPSRSCEMDCEVNTDDLLCYLIDDGGFLVMSNQRDHWKKVGLFFGDVDPYLMHALYNNSIYARLQSFQYQSACEPVSSSHTGAAARGIFVPSIADMLSLAWWTSAVAWSVLQQLLYGLAYNNWFLTDNSLVEGFETKDSSCVTIQSQFYFTNTTNSYNVLQDCGNCSRLFHAKRIENTNLLFVVAETLPCSSCEIERLTQENPCEVLSNARYRKGPPSCFDYSAWENTSECGRGLSLQSSVGMILFFQFTQKCILI
;
A
#
# COMPACT_ATOMS: atom_id res chain seq x y z
N MET A 1 -0.10 6.13 15.63
CA MET A 1 -0.80 4.97 16.24
C MET A 1 -0.20 4.70 17.60
N VAL A 2 -1.02 4.36 18.60
CA VAL A 2 -0.60 4.14 19.99
C VAL A 2 -1.31 2.92 20.55
N VAL A 3 -0.70 2.28 21.55
CA VAL A 3 -1.34 1.27 22.40
C VAL A 3 -1.32 1.75 23.84
N THR A 4 -2.46 1.63 24.52
CA THR A 4 -2.62 2.13 25.89
C THR A 4 -2.66 0.95 26.86
N GLY A 5 -1.70 0.89 27.79
CA GLY A 5 -1.77 0.00 28.95
C GLY A 5 -2.75 0.57 29.98
N THR A 6 -3.76 -0.20 30.38
CA THR A 6 -4.81 0.28 31.30
C THR A 6 -4.82 -0.46 32.63
N LEU A 7 -5.12 0.26 33.71
CA LEU A 7 -5.26 -0.30 35.06
C LEU A 7 -6.48 0.32 35.78
N PRO A 8 -7.44 -0.48 36.26
CA PRO A 8 -8.59 0.04 37.01
C PRO A 8 -8.17 0.49 38.41
N VAL A 9 -8.71 1.62 38.87
CA VAL A 9 -8.50 2.17 40.20
C VAL A 9 -9.77 1.95 41.03
N PHE A 10 -9.64 1.23 42.15
CA PHE A 10 -10.75 0.89 43.02
C PHE A 10 -10.87 1.86 44.20
N ASN A 11 -12.10 2.09 44.66
CA ASN A 11 -12.33 2.83 45.89
C ASN A 11 -12.15 1.92 47.11
N LEU A 12 -11.20 2.27 47.99
CA LEU A 12 -10.87 1.48 49.19
C LEU A 12 -11.32 2.17 50.51
N THR A 13 -12.26 3.10 50.46
CA THR A 13 -12.75 3.78 51.67
C THR A 13 -13.39 2.80 52.66
N MET A 14 -13.00 2.87 53.93
CA MET A 14 -13.36 1.91 55.00
C MET A 14 -14.85 1.92 55.41
N ASP A 15 -15.63 2.91 54.97
CA ASP A 15 -17.05 2.97 55.25
C ASP A 15 -17.81 2.06 54.27
N GLY A 16 -18.33 0.94 54.76
CA GLY A 16 -18.95 -0.15 54.00
C GLY A 16 -20.28 0.18 53.31
N ASN A 17 -20.33 1.26 52.55
CA ASN A 17 -21.46 1.63 51.70
C ASN A 17 -21.32 0.97 50.31
N SER A 18 -22.47 0.82 49.63
CA SER A 18 -22.60 0.20 48.29
C SER A 18 -21.72 0.84 47.20
N GLN A 19 -21.17 2.03 47.42
CA GLN A 19 -20.28 2.72 46.46
C GLN A 19 -18.84 2.19 46.40
N ASN A 20 -18.43 1.31 47.33
CA ASN A 20 -17.10 0.67 47.29
C ASN A 20 -16.99 -0.43 46.21
N GLN A 21 -18.09 -0.81 45.57
CA GLN A 21 -18.11 -1.81 44.49
C GLN A 21 -17.82 -1.22 43.11
N LEU A 22 -17.71 0.11 43.01
CA LEU A 22 -17.43 0.83 41.76
C LEU A 22 -15.94 1.12 41.60
N ILE A 23 -15.49 1.15 40.35
CA ILE A 23 -14.20 1.73 40.00
C ILE A 23 -14.29 3.25 40.08
N LEU A 24 -13.24 3.89 40.59
CA LEU A 24 -13.10 5.36 40.53
C LEU A 24 -12.84 5.81 39.09
N GLY A 25 -12.11 4.98 38.34
CA GLY A 25 -11.76 5.21 36.95
C GLY A 25 -10.71 4.22 36.47
N VAL A 26 -10.18 4.47 35.28
CA VAL A 26 -9.12 3.68 34.67
C VAL A 26 -7.94 4.61 34.39
N MET A 27 -6.75 4.22 34.84
CA MET A 27 -5.50 4.89 34.47
C MET A 27 -4.99 4.26 33.18
N GLY A 28 -4.49 5.09 32.27
CA GLY A 28 -3.91 4.68 30.99
C GLY A 28 -2.53 5.28 30.80
N VAL A 29 -1.61 4.52 30.21
CA VAL A 29 -0.32 5.03 29.71
C VAL A 29 -0.19 4.62 28.25
N ASP A 30 0.08 5.61 27.39
CA ASP A 30 0.22 5.41 25.96
C ASP A 30 1.66 5.05 25.59
N VAL A 31 1.80 4.05 24.74
CA VAL A 31 3.04 3.66 24.09
C VAL A 31 2.89 3.92 22.59
N HIS A 32 3.77 4.75 22.04
CA HIS A 32 3.79 5.03 20.61
C HIS A 32 4.38 3.84 19.84
N LEU A 33 3.74 3.44 18.73
CA LEU A 33 4.28 2.35 17.91
C LEU A 33 5.67 2.66 17.34
N ASP A 34 6.02 3.92 17.14
CA ASP A 34 7.35 4.30 16.64
C ASP A 34 8.46 4.03 17.66
N GLU A 35 8.15 4.07 18.95
CA GLU A 35 9.08 3.65 20.01
C GLU A 35 9.32 2.14 19.95
N ILE A 36 8.27 1.36 19.69
CA ILE A 36 8.38 -0.09 19.53
C ILE A 36 9.15 -0.44 18.25
N LYS A 37 8.90 0.27 17.14
CA LYS A 37 9.64 0.09 15.87
C LYS A 37 11.14 0.37 16.02
N ARG A 38 11.52 1.33 16.88
CA ARG A 38 12.94 1.62 17.16
C ARG A 38 13.66 0.48 17.88
N LEU A 39 12.94 -0.38 18.60
CA LEU A 39 13.53 -1.57 19.23
C LEU A 39 13.76 -2.72 18.22
N THR A 40 13.21 -2.61 17.01
CA THR A 40 13.32 -3.64 15.97
C THR A 40 14.30 -3.21 14.88
N PRO A 41 15.43 -3.93 14.67
CA PRO A 41 16.43 -3.53 13.70
C PRO A 41 15.93 -3.81 12.26
N ARG A 42 15.45 -2.79 11.55
CA ARG A 42 14.93 -2.95 10.18
C ARG A 42 16.03 -3.13 9.13
N TYR A 43 17.11 -2.35 9.23
CA TYR A 43 18.11 -2.27 8.16
C TYR A 43 18.99 -3.52 8.03
N ASN A 44 19.23 -4.24 9.12
CA ASN A 44 20.04 -5.47 9.10
C ASN A 44 19.30 -6.68 8.50
N LEU A 45 17.97 -6.63 8.40
CA LEU A 45 17.15 -7.71 7.85
C LEU A 45 17.06 -7.67 6.31
N GLY A 46 17.50 -6.55 5.71
CA GLY A 46 17.35 -6.23 4.29
C GLY A 46 15.92 -5.86 3.90
N ALA A 47 15.73 -5.44 2.63
CA ALA A 47 14.46 -4.86 2.17
C ALA A 47 13.23 -5.78 2.27
N ASN A 48 13.41 -7.09 2.09
CA ASN A 48 12.35 -8.09 2.13
C ASN A 48 12.19 -8.77 3.49
N GLY A 49 13.04 -8.43 4.46
CA GLY A 49 12.94 -8.90 5.84
C GLY A 49 12.11 -7.95 6.68
N TYR A 50 11.24 -8.48 7.53
CA TYR A 50 10.43 -7.64 8.44
C TYR A 50 10.05 -8.39 9.71
N ILE A 51 9.74 -7.59 10.74
CA ILE A 51 9.23 -8.06 12.02
C ILE A 51 7.76 -7.71 12.09
N PHE A 52 6.96 -8.62 12.64
CA PHE A 52 5.55 -8.41 12.91
C PHE A 52 5.20 -8.88 14.33
N ALA A 53 4.15 -8.33 14.91
CA ALA A 53 3.69 -8.71 16.24
C ALA A 53 2.19 -8.92 16.24
N ILE A 54 1.72 -9.97 16.91
CA ILE A 54 0.33 -10.42 16.91
C ILE A 54 -0.21 -10.55 18.34
N ASP A 55 -1.48 -10.19 18.50
CA ASP A 55 -2.28 -10.32 19.72
C ASP A 55 -2.92 -11.70 19.82
N PRO A 56 -3.42 -12.14 20.99
CA PRO A 56 -4.19 -13.40 21.14
C PRO A 56 -5.45 -13.50 20.28
N ASN A 57 -5.92 -12.36 19.75
CA ASN A 57 -7.04 -12.28 18.82
C ASN A 57 -6.65 -12.43 17.34
N GLY A 58 -5.34 -12.42 17.03
CA GLY A 58 -4.78 -12.43 15.68
C GLY A 58 -4.54 -11.04 15.07
N TYR A 59 -4.88 -9.97 15.78
CA TYR A 59 -4.66 -8.61 15.30
C TYR A 59 -3.17 -8.23 15.32
N LEU A 60 -2.78 -7.39 14.37
CA LEU A 60 -1.40 -6.94 14.23
C LEU A 60 -1.14 -5.69 15.08
N LEU A 61 -0.09 -5.77 15.90
CA LEU A 61 0.50 -4.64 16.60
C LEU A 61 1.54 -3.92 15.72
N LEU A 62 2.35 -4.69 15.01
CA LEU A 62 3.40 -4.20 14.10
C LEU A 62 3.33 -4.99 12.81
N HIS A 63 3.33 -4.29 11.67
CA HIS A 63 3.48 -4.88 10.35
C HIS A 63 3.81 -3.79 9.31
N PRO A 64 4.60 -4.06 8.25
CA PRO A 64 4.85 -3.08 7.20
C PRO A 64 3.57 -2.58 6.49
N ASN A 65 2.59 -3.46 6.28
CA ASN A 65 1.32 -3.12 5.65
C ASN A 65 0.30 -2.48 6.61
N LEU A 66 0.65 -2.26 7.88
CA LEU A 66 -0.23 -1.58 8.84
C LEU A 66 -0.11 -0.07 8.63
N GLN A 67 -1.08 0.54 7.95
CA GLN A 67 -1.09 1.97 7.70
C GLN A 67 -1.79 2.74 8.83
N PRO A 68 -1.35 3.98 9.13
CA PRO A 68 -2.11 4.86 10.02
C PRO A 68 -3.46 5.19 9.40
N LYS A 69 -4.48 5.44 10.23
CA LYS A 69 -5.79 5.88 9.75
C LYS A 69 -5.67 7.21 9.00
N LEU A 70 -6.36 7.31 7.88
CA LEU A 70 -6.51 8.55 7.11
C LEU A 70 -7.45 9.55 7.81
N ASP A 71 -8.39 9.06 8.63
CA ASP A 71 -9.43 9.86 9.28
C ASP A 71 -9.64 9.55 10.78
N ASP A 72 -10.18 10.55 11.49
CA ASP A 72 -10.51 10.59 12.92
C ASP A 72 -11.72 9.68 13.28
N LEU A 73 -11.72 8.45 12.75
CA LEU A 73 -12.75 7.46 13.01
C LEU A 73 -12.60 6.90 14.44
N PRO A 74 -13.69 6.79 15.21
CA PRO A 74 -13.64 6.32 16.60
C PRO A 74 -13.27 4.84 16.74
N GLU A 75 -13.36 4.04 15.67
CA GLU A 75 -13.13 2.60 15.70
C GLU A 75 -11.64 2.24 15.72
N PRO A 76 -11.14 1.33 16.57
CA PRO A 76 -9.71 1.00 16.60
C PRO A 76 -9.22 0.40 15.26
N VAL A 77 -7.95 0.64 14.92
CA VAL A 77 -7.32 -0.05 13.77
C VAL A 77 -7.13 -1.52 14.15
N THR A 78 -7.94 -2.40 13.56
CA THR A 78 -7.91 -3.84 13.85
C THR A 78 -7.72 -4.62 12.55
N LEU A 79 -6.46 -4.73 12.13
CA LEU A 79 -6.07 -5.52 10.96
C LEU A 79 -5.56 -6.89 11.43
N ASP A 80 -6.13 -7.98 10.90
CA ASP A 80 -5.64 -9.35 11.17
C ASP A 80 -4.41 -9.67 10.31
N PHE A 81 -3.57 -10.58 10.79
CA PHE A 81 -2.40 -11.06 10.05
C PHE A 81 -2.76 -11.65 8.67
N LEU A 82 -3.84 -12.43 8.60
CA LEU A 82 -4.30 -13.04 7.35
C LEU A 82 -4.96 -12.05 6.38
N ASP A 83 -5.26 -10.84 6.84
CA ASP A 83 -5.80 -9.77 5.98
C ASP A 83 -4.67 -8.88 5.47
N ALA A 84 -3.64 -8.66 6.30
CA ALA A 84 -2.46 -7.88 5.92
C ALA A 84 -1.57 -8.61 4.90
N GLU A 85 -1.53 -9.93 4.93
CA GLU A 85 -0.80 -10.77 3.98
C GLU A 85 -1.75 -11.64 3.14
N VAL A 86 -1.25 -12.24 2.06
CA VAL A 86 -2.02 -13.26 1.32
C VAL A 86 -2.25 -14.48 2.21
N GLU A 87 -3.51 -14.87 2.36
CA GLU A 87 -3.95 -16.04 3.14
C GLU A 87 -3.39 -17.34 2.56
N ASP A 88 -2.82 -18.17 3.43
CA ASP A 88 -2.33 -19.51 3.12
C ASP A 88 -2.58 -20.41 4.32
N SER A 89 -2.91 -21.67 4.05
CA SER A 89 -3.04 -22.76 5.03
C SER A 89 -1.84 -22.86 6.00
N ASN A 90 -0.62 -22.64 5.51
CA ASN A 90 0.56 -22.65 6.37
C ASN A 90 0.59 -21.43 7.32
N LYS A 91 0.17 -20.26 6.82
CA LYS A 91 0.10 -19.03 7.62
C LYS A 91 -1.00 -19.08 8.68
N GLU A 92 -2.11 -19.76 8.40
CA GLU A 92 -3.15 -20.04 9.40
C GLU A 92 -2.59 -20.85 10.58
N GLU A 93 -1.76 -21.86 10.29
CA GLU A 93 -1.11 -22.67 11.33
C GLU A 93 -0.08 -21.86 12.12
N ILE A 94 0.74 -21.03 11.45
CA ILE A 94 1.68 -20.10 12.11
C ILE A 94 0.91 -19.17 13.06
N ARG A 95 -0.16 -18.53 12.56
CA ARG A 95 -1.03 -17.66 13.36
C ARG A 95 -1.59 -18.38 14.58
N ARG A 96 -2.07 -19.62 14.41
CA ARG A 96 -2.60 -20.43 15.52
C ARG A 96 -1.53 -20.72 16.57
N GLN A 97 -0.33 -21.12 16.17
CA GLN A 97 0.76 -21.41 17.11
C GLN A 97 1.24 -20.16 17.85
N MET A 98 1.27 -19.00 17.18
CA MET A 98 1.57 -17.72 17.81
C MET A 98 0.52 -17.31 18.84
N ILE A 99 -0.77 -17.48 18.55
CA ILE A 99 -1.88 -17.23 19.50
C ILE A 99 -1.80 -18.16 20.72
N ASP A 100 -1.41 -19.41 20.51
CA ASP A 100 -1.23 -20.38 21.58
C ASP A 100 0.06 -20.12 22.41
N GLY A 101 0.91 -19.18 21.98
CA GLY A 101 2.15 -18.79 22.66
C GLY A 101 3.28 -19.82 22.51
N ARG A 102 3.29 -20.59 21.42
CA ARG A 102 4.32 -21.60 21.15
C ARG A 102 5.39 -21.03 20.21
N PRO A 103 6.69 -21.10 20.56
CA PRO A 103 7.75 -20.71 19.64
C PRO A 103 7.88 -21.73 18.51
N GLY A 104 8.30 -21.28 17.33
CA GLY A 104 8.46 -22.14 16.17
C GLY A 104 9.16 -21.45 15.00
N GLU A 105 9.53 -22.25 14.01
CA GLU A 105 10.10 -21.81 12.75
C GLU A 105 9.49 -22.64 11.61
N MET A 106 9.20 -21.98 10.49
CA MET A 106 8.66 -22.63 9.30
C MET A 106 9.12 -21.89 8.04
N GLN A 107 9.59 -22.63 7.04
CA GLN A 107 9.84 -22.09 5.71
C GLN A 107 8.66 -22.40 4.80
N ILE A 108 8.11 -21.36 4.17
CA ILE A 108 6.97 -21.47 3.26
C ILE A 108 7.28 -20.80 1.93
N LYS A 109 6.66 -21.31 0.86
CA LYS A 109 6.64 -20.63 -0.44
C LYS A 109 5.39 -19.77 -0.47
N ALA A 110 5.55 -18.47 -0.23
CA ALA A 110 4.45 -17.53 -0.07
C ALA A 110 4.28 -16.67 -1.32
N LEU A 111 3.04 -16.29 -1.59
CA LEU A 111 2.71 -15.20 -2.50
C LEU A 111 2.90 -13.88 -1.77
N VAL A 112 3.80 -13.05 -2.25
CA VAL A 112 4.15 -11.75 -1.67
C VAL A 112 3.58 -10.66 -2.55
N LYS A 113 2.76 -9.78 -1.97
CA LYS A 113 2.25 -8.59 -2.68
C LYS A 113 3.34 -7.53 -2.76
N SER A 114 3.39 -6.86 -3.91
CA SER A 114 4.18 -5.64 -4.09
C SER A 114 3.64 -4.50 -3.21
N ILE A 115 4.47 -3.47 -2.96
CA ILE A 115 4.09 -2.28 -2.18
C ILE A 115 2.99 -1.48 -2.88
N ASP A 116 3.03 -1.38 -4.23
CA ASP A 116 1.97 -0.73 -5.02
C ASP A 116 0.74 -1.63 -5.20
N GLU A 117 0.76 -2.84 -4.63
CA GLU A 117 -0.33 -3.82 -4.72
C GLU A 117 -0.71 -4.22 -6.17
N GLN A 118 0.17 -3.97 -7.15
CA GLN A 118 -0.05 -4.32 -8.56
C GLN A 118 0.47 -5.71 -8.94
N TYR A 119 1.55 -6.15 -8.29
CA TYR A 119 2.22 -7.42 -8.61
C TYR A 119 2.17 -8.39 -7.44
N ILE A 120 2.23 -9.67 -7.76
CA ILE A 120 2.43 -10.75 -6.80
C ILE A 120 3.62 -11.58 -7.26
N ASP A 121 4.57 -11.78 -6.35
CA ASP A 121 5.72 -12.63 -6.59
C ASP A 121 5.66 -13.87 -5.71
N GLU A 122 5.98 -15.03 -6.29
CA GLU A 122 6.08 -16.29 -5.55
C GLU A 122 7.51 -16.43 -4.99
N ALA A 123 7.67 -16.30 -3.67
CA ALA A 123 8.97 -16.27 -3.03
C ALA A 123 9.05 -17.16 -1.78
N TYR A 124 10.25 -17.68 -1.50
CA TYR A 124 10.51 -18.42 -0.27
C TYR A 124 10.73 -17.46 0.90
N ARG A 125 10.07 -17.74 2.02
CA ARG A 125 10.15 -16.96 3.25
C ARG A 125 10.29 -17.91 4.45
N GLY A 126 11.26 -17.64 5.30
CA GLY A 126 11.40 -18.25 6.62
C GLY A 126 10.70 -17.40 7.66
N TYR A 127 9.68 -17.98 8.30
CA TYR A 127 8.96 -17.38 9.42
C TYR A 127 9.51 -17.99 10.71
N THR A 128 9.88 -17.16 11.67
CA THR A 128 10.31 -17.54 13.02
C THR A 128 9.51 -16.73 14.02
N TRP A 129 8.97 -17.35 15.07
CA TRP A 129 8.17 -16.63 16.05
C TRP A 129 8.41 -17.10 17.48
N THR A 130 8.20 -16.18 18.43
CA THR A 130 8.34 -16.41 19.86
C THR A 130 7.35 -15.55 20.66
N PRO A 131 6.80 -16.05 21.78
CA PRO A 131 6.02 -15.22 22.68
C PRO A 131 6.90 -14.17 23.38
N ILE A 132 6.34 -13.01 23.71
CA ILE A 132 7.01 -11.97 24.51
C ILE A 132 6.72 -12.26 25.99
N ASN A 133 7.78 -12.49 26.77
CA ASN A 133 7.64 -12.78 28.19
C ASN A 133 6.99 -11.61 28.95
N GLY A 134 5.91 -11.90 29.68
CA GLY A 134 5.21 -10.90 30.51
C GLY A 134 4.06 -10.19 29.81
N THR A 135 3.80 -10.47 28.53
CA THR A 135 2.61 -10.00 27.81
C THR A 135 1.96 -11.16 27.04
N ASP A 136 0.77 -10.94 26.51
CA ASP A 136 0.08 -11.93 25.67
C ASP A 136 0.43 -11.79 24.17
N TYR A 137 1.38 -10.91 23.82
CA TYR A 137 1.81 -10.68 22.45
C TYR A 137 2.85 -11.73 22.00
N SER A 138 2.80 -12.10 20.73
CA SER A 138 3.81 -12.93 20.07
C SER A 138 4.51 -12.14 18.96
N LEU A 139 5.82 -12.25 18.89
CA LEU A 139 6.66 -11.60 17.89
C LEU A 139 7.08 -12.60 16.83
N GLY A 140 6.92 -12.22 15.56
CA GLY A 140 7.34 -12.96 14.38
C GLY A 140 8.40 -12.18 13.59
N LEU A 141 9.32 -12.92 12.98
CA LEU A 141 10.36 -12.42 12.08
C LEU A 141 10.23 -13.18 10.76
N VAL A 142 10.20 -12.45 9.66
CA VAL A 142 10.19 -12.99 8.30
C VAL A 142 11.49 -12.63 7.62
N LEU A 143 12.20 -13.65 7.12
CA LEU A 143 13.43 -13.46 6.36
C LEU A 143 13.41 -14.28 5.06
N PRO A 144 13.87 -13.72 3.94
CA PRO A 144 14.18 -14.51 2.77
C PRO A 144 15.50 -15.32 2.99
N PRO A 145 15.65 -16.49 2.36
CA PRO A 145 16.80 -17.37 2.58
C PRO A 145 18.15 -16.75 2.14
N TYR A 146 18.14 -15.72 1.30
CA TYR A 146 19.35 -15.02 0.87
C TYR A 146 19.80 -13.91 1.84
N ASN A 147 19.01 -13.57 2.87
CA ASN A 147 19.33 -12.56 3.89
C ASN A 147 19.76 -13.19 5.24
N GLU A 148 20.21 -14.44 5.25
CA GLU A 148 20.83 -15.05 6.44
C GLU A 148 22.17 -14.37 6.82
N TYR A 149 22.78 -13.69 5.86
CA TYR A 149 24.03 -12.97 6.03
C TYR A 149 23.86 -11.51 5.59
N TYR A 150 24.50 -10.60 6.31
CA TYR A 150 24.55 -9.18 5.98
C TYR A 150 26.01 -8.69 5.95
N ILE A 151 26.23 -7.55 5.32
CA ILE A 151 27.55 -6.90 5.25
C ILE A 151 27.64 -5.87 6.36
N GLN A 152 28.72 -5.93 7.14
CA GLN A 152 29.09 -4.91 8.11
C GLN A 152 30.45 -4.36 7.71
N ALA A 153 30.48 -3.08 7.35
CA ALA A 153 31.68 -2.36 7.00
C ALA A 153 32.45 -1.99 8.27
N ASP A 154 33.71 -2.37 8.30
CA ASP A 154 34.68 -1.91 9.30
C ASP A 154 35.66 -0.98 8.58
N LEU A 155 35.40 0.32 8.65
CA LEU A 155 36.23 1.35 8.00
C LEU A 155 37.05 2.07 9.07
N SER A 156 38.13 1.48 9.54
CA SER A 156 39.04 2.14 10.50
C SER A 156 39.88 3.25 9.86
N ASP A 157 40.09 3.21 8.54
CA ASP A 157 40.96 4.13 7.81
C ASP A 157 40.26 5.43 7.42
N VAL A 158 40.54 6.51 8.15
CA VAL A 158 39.97 7.87 7.90
C VAL A 158 40.21 8.36 6.46
N MET A 159 41.36 8.03 5.87
CA MET A 159 41.66 8.43 4.48
C MET A 159 40.73 7.75 3.48
N LEU A 160 40.38 6.49 3.71
CA LEU A 160 39.49 5.72 2.85
C LEU A 160 38.04 6.17 3.01
N GLN A 161 37.63 6.49 4.24
CA GLN A 161 36.33 7.12 4.52
C GLN A 161 36.17 8.44 3.74
N LEU A 162 37.16 9.35 3.83
CA LEU A 162 37.12 10.63 3.13
C LEU A 162 37.11 10.46 1.61
N GLN A 163 37.85 9.49 1.08
CA GLN A 163 37.86 9.21 -0.35
C GLN A 163 36.48 8.78 -0.86
N TYR A 164 35.75 7.96 -0.11
CA TYR A 164 34.42 7.51 -0.52
C TYR A 164 33.36 8.58 -0.30
N LEU A 165 33.45 9.38 0.77
CA LEU A 165 32.56 10.54 0.97
C LEU A 165 32.61 11.55 -0.17
N GLN A 166 33.76 11.71 -0.85
CA GLN A 166 33.86 12.58 -2.02
C GLN A 166 32.93 12.16 -3.18
N SER A 167 32.55 10.88 -3.25
CA SER A 167 31.62 10.35 -4.26
C SER A 167 30.17 10.83 -4.06
N LEU A 168 29.82 11.27 -2.84
CA LEU A 168 28.50 11.81 -2.49
C LEU A 168 28.38 13.31 -2.73
N LEU A 169 29.49 14.02 -2.97
CA LEU A 169 29.47 15.46 -3.15
C LEU A 169 28.72 15.84 -4.44
N PRO A 170 27.93 16.94 -4.43
CA PRO A 170 27.25 17.45 -5.62
C PRO A 170 28.19 17.76 -6.79
N SER A 171 29.45 18.10 -6.52
CA SER A 171 30.48 18.31 -7.55
C SER A 171 30.76 17.07 -8.39
N SER A 172 30.46 15.87 -7.88
CA SER A 172 30.61 14.61 -8.61
C SER A 172 29.46 14.34 -9.58
N PHE A 173 28.32 15.05 -9.46
CA PHE A 173 27.08 14.72 -10.18
C PHE A 173 27.20 14.90 -11.69
N GLU A 174 27.94 15.93 -12.13
CA GLU A 174 28.21 16.14 -13.56
C GLU A 174 29.00 14.98 -14.18
N SER A 175 29.96 14.44 -13.42
CA SER A 175 30.93 13.46 -13.96
C SER A 175 30.53 12.01 -13.75
N SER A 176 29.77 11.73 -12.69
CA SER A 176 29.44 10.38 -12.25
C SER A 176 27.95 10.16 -12.01
N GLY A 177 27.10 11.17 -12.18
CA GLY A 177 25.64 11.07 -12.05
C GLY A 177 25.13 11.50 -10.68
N HIS A 178 23.84 11.86 -10.63
CA HIS A 178 23.14 12.32 -9.44
C HIS A 178 23.05 11.23 -8.38
N VAL A 179 23.13 11.61 -7.11
CA VAL A 179 23.03 10.68 -5.98
C VAL A 179 21.82 11.08 -5.13
N PHE A 180 20.98 10.09 -4.85
CA PHE A 180 19.92 10.16 -3.87
C PHE A 180 20.35 9.41 -2.60
N LEU A 181 20.10 10.04 -1.46
CA LEU A 181 20.35 9.45 -0.15
C LEU A 181 19.04 9.12 0.53
N ALA A 182 18.91 7.90 1.03
CA ALA A 182 17.72 7.47 1.74
C ALA A 182 17.56 8.24 3.07
N PRO A 183 16.36 8.77 3.36
CA PRO A 183 16.08 9.55 4.57
C PRO A 183 15.97 8.64 5.81
N ARG A 184 17.12 8.14 6.28
CA ARG A 184 17.25 7.32 7.49
C ARG A 184 17.65 8.18 8.69
N GLU A 185 17.31 7.73 9.89
CA GLU A 185 17.78 8.34 11.15
C GLU A 185 19.27 8.00 11.39
N TYR A 186 20.20 8.59 10.62
CA TYR A 186 21.64 8.31 10.75
C TYR A 186 22.24 8.83 12.07
N CYS A 187 21.85 10.04 12.50
CA CYS A 187 22.22 10.62 13.79
C CYS A 187 21.06 11.48 14.32
N LYS A 188 20.94 11.64 15.65
CA LYS A 188 19.82 12.40 16.29
C LYS A 188 19.71 13.86 15.85
N ARG A 189 20.84 14.47 15.45
CA ARG A 189 20.90 15.88 15.02
C ARG A 189 20.43 16.09 13.59
N LEU A 190 20.34 15.03 12.79
CA LEU A 190 19.90 15.11 11.40
C LEU A 190 18.37 15.12 11.36
N GLN A 191 17.79 16.21 10.85
CA GLN A 191 16.36 16.28 10.61
C GLN A 191 16.02 15.60 9.29
N LEU A 192 14.99 14.76 9.30
CA LEU A 192 14.42 14.19 8.09
C LEU A 192 13.75 15.31 7.29
N SER A 193 14.00 15.36 5.98
CA SER A 193 13.39 16.31 5.07
C SER A 193 12.93 15.61 3.80
N ASP A 194 11.77 15.99 3.29
CA ASP A 194 11.19 15.39 2.07
C ASP A 194 12.01 15.73 0.82
N ASN A 195 12.69 16.89 0.82
CA ASN A 195 13.59 17.27 -0.26
C ASN A 195 14.96 16.58 -0.08
N ASN A 196 15.29 15.66 -0.98
CA ASN A 196 16.51 14.85 -0.91
C ASN A 196 17.79 15.68 -1.03
N THR A 197 17.80 16.73 -1.85
CA THR A 197 19.00 17.55 -2.06
C THR A 197 19.38 18.30 -0.79
N GLN A 198 18.38 18.85 -0.09
CA GLN A 198 18.55 19.49 1.20
C GLN A 198 18.97 18.46 2.27
N PHE A 199 18.37 17.27 2.26
CA PHE A 199 18.74 16.19 3.17
C PHE A 199 20.22 15.80 3.01
N LEU A 200 20.68 15.65 1.76
CA LEU A 200 22.05 15.31 1.44
C LEU A 200 23.03 16.41 1.87
N GLU A 201 22.72 17.68 1.65
CA GLU A 201 23.55 18.80 2.12
C GLU A 201 23.66 18.86 3.65
N ASN A 202 22.54 18.65 4.35
CA ASN A 202 22.50 18.55 5.82
C ASN A 202 23.33 17.36 6.31
N PHE A 203 23.25 16.21 5.64
CA PHE A 203 24.04 15.03 5.97
C PHE A 203 25.54 15.28 5.76
N LEU A 204 25.92 15.86 4.62
CA LEU A 204 27.33 16.14 4.29
C LEU A 204 27.95 17.16 5.22
N SER A 205 27.22 18.23 5.58
CA SER A 205 27.69 19.20 6.59
C SER A 205 27.92 18.55 7.95
N LEU A 206 27.01 17.67 8.38
CA LEU A 206 27.16 16.92 9.62
C LEU A 206 28.40 16.03 9.63
N MET A 207 28.69 15.34 8.52
CA MET A 207 29.86 14.45 8.40
C MET A 207 31.20 15.21 8.36
N VAL A 208 31.19 16.50 8.03
CA VAL A 208 32.38 17.37 8.10
C VAL A 208 32.58 17.91 9.52
N ASP A 209 31.49 18.24 10.21
CA ASP A 209 31.53 18.81 11.56
C ASP A 209 31.73 17.76 12.65
N ILE A 210 31.26 16.53 12.41
CA ILE A 210 31.25 15.44 13.37
C ILE A 210 32.02 14.25 12.81
N THR A 211 33.00 13.78 13.58
CA THR A 211 33.61 12.47 13.31
C THR A 211 32.61 11.36 13.62
N PRO A 212 32.42 10.36 12.73
CA PRO A 212 31.42 9.30 12.91
C PRO A 212 31.55 8.48 14.21
N GLU A 213 32.66 8.62 14.94
CA GLU A 213 32.93 8.01 16.25
C GLU A 213 32.44 8.83 17.47
N SER A 214 31.82 10.00 17.27
CA SER A 214 31.39 10.85 18.40
C SER A 214 30.13 10.32 19.12
N GLU A 215 30.03 10.59 20.43
CA GLU A 215 28.87 10.27 21.29
C GLU A 215 27.53 10.85 20.76
N ASP A 216 27.57 11.88 19.92
CA ASP A 216 26.38 12.53 19.32
C ASP A 216 25.67 11.64 18.27
N CYS A 217 26.39 10.71 17.66
CA CYS A 217 25.83 9.69 16.76
C CYS A 217 25.67 8.32 17.45
N GLU A 218 25.82 8.26 18.78
CA GLU A 218 25.54 7.08 19.57
C GLU A 218 24.04 7.04 19.95
N CYS A 219 23.31 6.11 19.36
CA CYS A 219 21.92 5.84 19.72
C CYS A 219 21.84 5.24 21.13
N TRP A 220 20.75 5.57 21.84
CA TRP A 220 20.55 5.38 23.29
C TRP A 220 20.48 3.91 23.76
N TYR A 221 20.65 2.92 22.89
CA TYR A 221 20.66 1.51 23.26
C TYR A 221 21.62 0.73 22.34
N ASN A 222 22.83 0.47 22.86
CA ASN A 222 23.86 -0.45 22.35
C ASN A 222 24.33 -0.28 20.89
N SER A 223 25.51 0.34 20.69
CA SER A 223 26.62 0.01 19.76
C SER A 223 26.41 -0.58 18.34
N SER A 224 25.21 -0.78 17.81
CA SER A 224 24.96 -1.45 16.52
C SER A 224 24.74 -0.49 15.34
N ASP A 225 24.49 0.79 15.60
CA ASP A 225 24.09 1.76 14.57
C ASP A 225 25.27 2.43 13.84
N GLN A 226 26.50 2.33 14.39
CA GLN A 226 27.72 2.76 13.69
C GLN A 226 27.89 2.00 12.36
N GLY A 227 27.39 0.77 12.25
CA GLY A 227 27.44 -0.01 11.02
C GLY A 227 26.71 0.65 9.84
N ILE A 228 25.66 1.44 10.10
CA ILE A 228 24.81 2.01 9.03
C ILE A 228 25.59 3.07 8.23
N ILE A 229 26.26 4.00 8.93
CA ILE A 229 27.05 5.06 8.28
C ILE A 229 28.26 4.45 7.57
N HIS A 230 28.96 3.49 8.18
CA HIS A 230 30.09 2.83 7.53
C HIS A 230 29.67 2.04 6.28
N ASN A 231 28.52 1.34 6.33
CA ASN A 231 27.95 0.66 5.17
C ASN A 231 27.61 1.64 4.05
N LEU A 232 26.98 2.78 4.39
CA LEU A 232 26.67 3.85 3.44
C LEU A 232 27.94 4.39 2.74
N ILE A 233 28.99 4.65 3.51
CA ILE A 233 30.27 5.17 2.97
C ILE A 233 30.93 4.13 2.07
N LEU A 234 30.91 2.86 2.45
CA LEU A 234 31.43 1.77 1.61
C LEU A 234 30.68 1.70 0.26
N ASP A 235 29.35 1.70 0.32
CA ASP A 235 28.48 1.64 -0.86
C ASP A 235 28.69 2.82 -1.80
N SER A 236 28.77 4.04 -1.26
CA SER A 236 28.97 5.25 -2.06
C SER A 236 30.30 5.24 -2.83
N GLY A 237 31.34 4.66 -2.22
CA GLY A 237 32.63 4.43 -2.85
C GLY A 237 32.55 3.42 -4.00
N ILE A 238 31.87 2.29 -3.78
CA ILE A 238 31.73 1.22 -4.78
C ILE A 238 30.95 1.71 -6.00
N ILE A 239 29.79 2.34 -5.80
CA ILE A 239 28.97 2.88 -6.91
C ILE A 239 29.71 4.02 -7.62
N GLY A 240 30.46 4.85 -6.90
CA GLY A 240 31.30 5.89 -7.51
C GLY A 240 32.37 5.33 -8.45
N GLN A 241 32.99 4.22 -8.07
CA GLN A 241 33.93 3.51 -8.95
C GLN A 241 33.24 2.88 -10.16
N LEU A 242 32.04 2.32 -10.00
CA LEU A 242 31.24 1.78 -11.10
C LEU A 242 30.92 2.86 -12.13
N ALA A 243 30.42 4.01 -11.69
CA ALA A 243 30.06 5.12 -12.55
C ALA A 243 31.26 5.68 -13.32
N SER A 244 32.36 5.95 -12.60
CA SER A 244 33.56 6.55 -13.18
C SER A 244 34.31 5.62 -14.16
N ARG A 245 34.33 4.30 -13.91
CA ARG A 245 35.07 3.34 -14.74
C ARG A 245 34.24 2.76 -15.88
N VAL A 246 32.95 2.52 -15.66
CA VAL A 246 32.10 1.77 -16.60
C VAL A 246 31.13 2.70 -17.33
N TRP A 247 30.33 3.47 -16.61
CA TRP A 247 29.26 4.27 -17.23
C TRP A 247 29.83 5.41 -18.07
N LYS A 248 30.86 6.10 -17.58
CA LYS A 248 31.51 7.21 -18.31
C LYS A 248 32.11 6.81 -19.66
N ASN A 249 32.54 5.56 -19.79
CA ASN A 249 33.23 5.06 -21.00
C ASN A 249 32.27 4.46 -22.04
N LYS A 250 30.95 4.45 -21.79
CA LYS A 250 29.96 3.84 -22.67
C LYS A 250 28.94 4.86 -23.16
N ASP A 251 28.64 4.83 -24.45
CA ASP A 251 27.60 5.66 -25.06
C ASP A 251 26.21 5.05 -24.82
N ILE A 252 25.57 5.47 -23.74
CA ILE A 252 24.26 4.99 -23.28
C ILE A 252 23.16 5.18 -24.34
N ASN A 253 23.18 6.33 -25.04
CA ASN A 253 22.19 6.66 -26.08
C ASN A 253 22.23 5.68 -27.27
N SER A 254 23.41 5.12 -27.60
CA SER A 254 23.53 4.15 -28.71
C SER A 254 22.77 2.85 -28.44
N TYR A 255 22.60 2.51 -27.16
CA TYR A 255 21.85 1.33 -26.73
C TYR A 255 20.35 1.59 -26.61
N GLY A 256 19.89 2.85 -26.74
CA GLY A 256 18.49 3.23 -26.51
C GLY A 256 18.13 3.27 -25.02
N PHE A 257 19.08 3.70 -24.18
CA PHE A 257 18.88 3.87 -22.74
C PHE A 257 18.72 5.37 -22.44
N LEU A 258 17.74 5.72 -21.61
CA LEU A 258 17.53 7.07 -21.09
C LEU A 258 18.40 7.31 -19.84
N ALA A 259 18.48 6.31 -18.96
CA ALA A 259 19.22 6.37 -17.72
C ALA A 259 19.79 5.01 -17.32
N VAL A 260 20.86 5.02 -16.55
CA VAL A 260 21.42 3.86 -15.85
C VAL A 260 21.44 4.20 -14.38
N PHE A 261 21.04 3.25 -13.53
CA PHE A 261 21.02 3.45 -12.09
C PHE A 261 21.56 2.25 -11.32
N ALA A 262 21.99 2.51 -10.09
CA ALA A 262 22.34 1.49 -9.11
C ALA A 262 21.85 1.94 -7.74
N SER A 263 21.11 1.05 -7.06
CA SER A 263 20.58 1.25 -5.72
C SER A 263 21.17 0.20 -4.79
N THR A 264 21.63 0.62 -3.61
CA THR A 264 22.29 -0.28 -2.65
C THR A 264 21.53 -0.39 -1.34
N ASP A 265 21.83 -1.44 -0.59
CA ASP A 265 21.27 -1.71 0.74
C ASP A 265 21.55 -0.59 1.76
N GLY A 266 22.71 0.09 1.63
CA GLY A 266 23.08 1.25 2.43
C GLY A 266 22.22 2.50 2.23
N GLY A 267 21.30 2.51 1.25
CA GLY A 267 20.42 3.65 1.00
C GLY A 267 20.98 4.68 0.03
N VAL A 268 21.94 4.29 -0.82
CA VAL A 268 22.43 5.14 -1.91
C VAL A 268 21.80 4.69 -3.22
N THR A 269 21.16 5.61 -3.93
CA THR A 269 20.73 5.40 -5.31
C THR A 269 21.45 6.38 -6.21
N ARG A 270 22.16 5.89 -7.23
CA ARG A 270 22.87 6.74 -8.19
C ARG A 270 22.24 6.62 -9.56
N VAL A 271 21.94 7.76 -10.19
CA VAL A 271 21.33 7.86 -11.52
C VAL A 271 22.26 8.61 -12.47
N PHE A 272 22.51 8.04 -13.65
CA PHE A 272 23.37 8.61 -14.67
C PHE A 272 22.67 8.61 -16.03
N PRO A 273 22.70 9.70 -16.81
CA PRO A 273 23.35 10.99 -16.56
C PRO A 273 22.56 11.90 -15.59
N ASN A 274 23.14 13.02 -15.14
CA ASN A 274 22.49 13.95 -14.20
C ASN A 274 21.11 14.46 -14.69
N ILE A 275 20.96 14.67 -16.00
CA ILE A 275 19.70 15.13 -16.61
C ILE A 275 18.55 14.13 -16.38
N ALA A 276 18.86 12.84 -16.25
CA ALA A 276 17.84 11.82 -16.03
C ALA A 276 17.30 11.84 -14.59
N ALA A 277 17.98 12.50 -13.65
CA ALA A 277 17.55 12.59 -12.25
C ALA A 277 16.25 13.40 -12.10
N ASP A 278 16.01 14.38 -12.96
CA ASP A 278 14.76 15.17 -12.97
C ASP A 278 13.54 14.33 -13.37
N SER A 279 13.76 13.21 -14.08
CA SER A 279 12.73 12.26 -14.50
C SER A 279 12.63 11.02 -13.58
N TRP A 280 13.31 11.07 -12.43
CA TRP A 280 13.36 9.95 -11.50
C TRP A 280 12.30 10.11 -10.42
N ASP A 281 11.17 9.43 -10.62
CA ASP A 281 9.98 9.55 -9.75
C ASP A 281 9.92 8.46 -8.65
N GLU A 282 10.95 7.63 -8.53
CA GLU A 282 10.99 6.55 -7.52
C GLU A 282 11.42 7.08 -6.14
N ASP A 283 10.91 6.44 -5.08
CA ASP A 283 11.27 6.77 -3.71
C ASP A 283 12.81 6.67 -3.49
N PRO A 284 13.45 7.67 -2.85
CA PRO A 284 14.88 7.65 -2.58
C PRO A 284 15.31 6.55 -1.59
N GLU A 285 14.41 6.03 -0.74
CA GLU A 285 14.66 4.86 0.09
C GLU A 285 14.46 3.57 -0.73
N PRO A 286 15.54 2.84 -1.05
CA PRO A 286 15.43 1.63 -1.88
C PRO A 286 14.52 0.57 -1.28
N PHE A 287 14.41 0.53 0.05
CA PHE A 287 13.54 -0.42 0.73
C PHE A 287 12.06 -0.13 0.51
N ASN A 288 11.68 1.10 0.13
CA ASN A 288 10.31 1.44 -0.22
C ASN A 288 10.02 1.30 -1.72
N SER A 289 11.02 1.02 -2.55
CA SER A 289 10.84 0.88 -3.99
C SER A 289 10.52 -0.56 -4.41
N ASN A 290 9.52 -0.73 -5.28
CA ASN A 290 9.13 -2.06 -5.76
C ASN A 290 10.19 -2.73 -6.62
N TYR A 291 10.84 -2.00 -7.53
CA TYR A 291 11.86 -2.57 -8.40
C TYR A 291 12.99 -3.22 -7.58
N TYR A 292 13.34 -2.64 -6.42
CA TYR A 292 14.38 -3.13 -5.54
C TYR A 292 13.97 -4.47 -4.90
N ARG A 293 12.82 -4.50 -4.23
CA ARG A 293 12.30 -5.71 -3.56
C ARG A 293 12.04 -6.87 -4.52
N ARG A 294 11.42 -6.60 -5.67
CA ARG A 294 11.10 -7.61 -6.69
C ARG A 294 12.35 -8.17 -7.37
N SER A 295 13.35 -7.34 -7.62
CA SER A 295 14.64 -7.78 -8.18
C SER A 295 15.41 -8.70 -7.24
N LEU A 296 15.27 -8.54 -5.92
CA LEU A 296 15.94 -9.40 -4.94
C LEU A 296 15.34 -10.82 -4.90
N ASP A 297 14.02 -10.94 -5.04
CA ASP A 297 13.34 -12.24 -5.03
C ASP A 297 13.44 -12.99 -6.36
N SER A 298 13.38 -12.27 -7.48
CA SER A 298 13.47 -12.84 -8.81
C SER A 298 14.89 -13.23 -9.20
N LYS A 299 14.99 -14.17 -10.15
CA LYS A 299 16.24 -14.54 -10.82
C LYS A 299 16.14 -14.11 -12.28
N GLY A 300 16.80 -13.01 -12.63
CA GLY A 300 16.80 -12.49 -13.99
C GLY A 300 16.53 -10.99 -14.03
N TYR A 301 16.10 -10.52 -15.20
CA TYR A 301 15.82 -9.12 -15.45
C TYR A 301 14.33 -8.83 -15.27
N MET A 302 14.02 -7.89 -14.38
CA MET A 302 12.67 -7.44 -14.08
C MET A 302 12.35 -6.17 -14.86
N PHE A 303 11.35 -6.28 -15.73
CA PHE A 303 10.75 -5.15 -16.44
C PHE A 303 9.56 -4.64 -15.63
N ARG A 304 9.52 -3.32 -15.45
CA ARG A 304 8.39 -2.61 -14.85
C ARG A 304 7.89 -1.58 -15.84
N ALA A 305 6.61 -1.68 -16.19
CA ALA A 305 5.94 -0.67 -16.98
C ALA A 305 5.78 0.62 -16.16
N PRO A 306 5.85 1.81 -16.79
CA PRO A 306 5.65 3.07 -16.10
C PRO A 306 4.21 3.19 -15.61
N GLN A 307 4.05 3.66 -14.37
CA GLN A 307 2.74 3.92 -13.80
C GLN A 307 2.20 5.23 -14.39
N ARG A 308 0.97 5.22 -14.91
CA ARG A 308 0.27 6.45 -15.29
C ARG A 308 -0.67 6.86 -14.18
N SER A 309 -0.45 8.05 -13.65
CA SER A 309 -1.44 8.74 -12.82
C SER A 309 -2.45 9.45 -13.72
N SER A 310 -3.68 9.69 -13.24
CA SER A 310 -4.68 10.49 -13.96
C SER A 310 -4.20 11.93 -14.25
N MET A 311 -3.17 12.40 -13.52
CA MET A 311 -2.53 13.70 -13.72
C MET A 311 -1.63 13.74 -14.97
N ASP A 312 -1.16 12.57 -15.46
CA ASP A 312 -0.26 12.45 -16.60
C ASP A 312 -0.94 12.71 -17.95
N GLU A 313 -2.28 12.74 -18.00
CA GLU A 313 -3.01 13.14 -19.22
C GLU A 313 -2.72 14.60 -19.63
N LEU A 314 -2.34 15.47 -18.68
CA LEU A 314 -1.98 16.87 -18.96
C LEU A 314 -0.47 17.10 -19.19
N GLY A 315 0.41 16.18 -18.76
CA GLY A 315 1.86 16.34 -18.80
C GLY A 315 2.58 15.56 -19.91
N ALA A 316 1.95 14.53 -20.47
CA ALA A 316 2.56 13.58 -21.39
C ALA A 316 2.60 14.00 -22.87
N GLU A 317 2.58 15.31 -23.19
CA GLU A 317 2.74 15.73 -24.59
C GLU A 317 4.20 15.73 -25.08
N ASN A 318 5.21 15.74 -24.17
CA ASN A 318 6.62 15.92 -24.55
C ASN A 318 7.64 14.97 -23.87
N GLY A 319 7.23 14.08 -22.97
CA GLY A 319 8.13 13.16 -22.27
C GLY A 319 8.28 11.82 -22.99
N THR A 320 9.53 11.35 -23.21
CA THR A 320 9.78 9.97 -23.62
C THR A 320 9.38 9.01 -22.49
N ILE A 321 8.51 8.06 -22.81
CA ILE A 321 8.05 7.05 -21.85
C ILE A 321 9.23 6.11 -21.55
N GLY A 322 9.61 6.03 -20.28
CA GLY A 322 10.73 5.19 -19.84
C GLY A 322 10.26 3.90 -19.17
N ILE A 323 10.66 2.74 -19.70
CA ILE A 323 10.42 1.44 -19.05
C ILE A 323 11.61 1.12 -18.13
N LEU A 324 11.34 0.73 -16.89
CA LEU A 324 12.38 0.41 -15.92
C LEU A 324 12.78 -1.05 -16.03
N LEU A 325 14.08 -1.32 -16.18
CA LEU A 325 14.67 -2.65 -16.15
C LEU A 325 15.59 -2.76 -14.94
N SER A 326 15.45 -3.80 -14.13
CA SER A 326 16.23 -3.98 -12.90
C SER A 326 16.68 -5.43 -12.71
N SER A 327 17.81 -5.61 -12.03
CA SER A 327 18.38 -6.92 -11.68
C SER A 327 19.19 -6.81 -10.39
N ALA A 328 19.03 -7.78 -9.50
CA ALA A 328 19.89 -7.88 -8.32
C ALA A 328 21.30 -8.31 -8.69
N VAL A 329 22.28 -7.77 -7.96
CA VAL A 329 23.69 -8.16 -8.04
C VAL A 329 23.91 -9.34 -7.10
N GLU A 330 24.27 -10.49 -7.64
CA GLU A 330 24.58 -11.69 -6.84
C GLU A 330 26.09 -11.81 -6.66
N VAL A 331 26.53 -11.84 -5.39
CA VAL A 331 27.95 -12.00 -5.02
C VAL A 331 28.10 -13.23 -4.14
N ASN A 332 29.10 -14.05 -4.42
CA ASN A 332 29.45 -15.20 -3.57
C ASN A 332 30.75 -14.91 -2.82
N LEU A 333 30.66 -14.70 -1.51
CA LEU A 333 31.81 -14.48 -0.62
C LEU A 333 32.01 -15.71 0.28
N GLY A 334 33.04 -16.49 -0.01
CA GLY A 334 33.41 -17.64 0.83
C GLY A 334 32.34 -18.75 0.91
N GLY A 335 31.54 -18.93 -0.16
CA GLY A 335 30.44 -19.90 -0.20
C GLY A 335 29.09 -19.35 0.28
N LYS A 336 29.03 -18.08 0.68
CA LYS A 336 27.81 -17.38 1.09
C LYS A 336 27.31 -16.49 -0.05
N LEU A 337 26.06 -16.69 -0.45
CA LEU A 337 25.39 -15.87 -1.46
C LEU A 337 24.85 -14.60 -0.80
N LEU A 338 25.14 -13.44 -1.39
CA LEU A 338 24.70 -12.13 -0.95
C LEU A 338 24.14 -11.34 -2.13
N LYS A 339 23.15 -10.49 -1.85
CA LYS A 339 22.56 -9.56 -2.82
C LYS A 339 22.63 -8.10 -2.32
N PRO A 340 23.79 -7.43 -2.41
CA PRO A 340 23.99 -6.11 -1.77
C PRO A 340 23.39 -4.93 -2.53
N ALA A 341 23.11 -5.09 -3.83
CA ALA A 341 22.70 -3.99 -4.70
C ALA A 341 21.77 -4.46 -5.81
N VAL A 342 20.99 -3.54 -6.35
CA VAL A 342 20.17 -3.72 -7.54
C VAL A 342 20.64 -2.69 -8.57
N VAL A 343 20.95 -3.17 -9.78
CA VAL A 343 21.33 -2.33 -10.91
C VAL A 343 20.23 -2.34 -11.94
N GLY A 344 20.09 -1.24 -12.68
CA GLY A 344 19.06 -1.16 -13.69
C GLY A 344 19.28 -0.06 -14.72
N VAL A 345 18.38 -0.05 -15.70
CA VAL A 345 18.35 0.93 -16.79
C VAL A 345 16.93 1.39 -17.06
N LYS A 346 16.76 2.66 -17.40
CA LYS A 346 15.53 3.22 -17.93
C LYS A 346 15.62 3.17 -19.45
N LEU A 347 14.79 2.37 -20.09
CA LEU A 347 14.78 2.15 -21.53
C LEU A 347 13.94 3.21 -22.21
N ASP A 348 14.39 3.68 -23.38
CA ASP A 348 13.57 4.54 -24.25
C ASP A 348 12.56 3.69 -25.02
N LEU A 349 11.25 3.96 -24.83
CA LEU A 349 10.18 3.20 -25.46
C LEU A 349 10.29 3.22 -26.99
N GLU A 350 10.55 4.37 -27.60
CA GLU A 350 10.57 4.51 -29.07
C GLU A 350 11.69 3.69 -29.69
N ALA A 351 12.93 3.88 -29.19
CA ALA A 351 14.09 3.15 -29.68
C ALA A 351 13.97 1.63 -29.49
N TRP A 352 13.33 1.18 -28.40
CA TRP A 352 13.15 -0.25 -28.13
C TRP A 352 12.00 -0.88 -28.89
N VAL A 353 10.91 -0.16 -29.13
CA VAL A 353 9.82 -0.64 -29.99
C VAL A 353 10.32 -0.86 -31.42
N ASP A 354 11.18 0.01 -31.94
CA ASP A 354 11.78 -0.18 -33.27
C ASP A 354 12.69 -1.40 -33.33
N LYS A 355 13.51 -1.64 -32.30
CA LYS A 355 14.30 -2.88 -32.18
C LYS A 355 13.41 -4.11 -32.07
N PHE A 356 12.34 -4.03 -31.28
CA PHE A 356 11.38 -5.11 -31.09
C PHE A 356 10.72 -5.49 -32.42
N LYS A 357 10.29 -4.52 -33.23
CA LYS A 357 9.73 -4.76 -34.57
C LYS A 357 10.71 -5.49 -35.48
N ILE A 358 11.99 -5.12 -35.45
CA ILE A 358 13.03 -5.79 -36.24
C ILE A 358 13.24 -7.23 -35.76
N LEU A 359 13.24 -7.47 -34.45
CA LEU A 359 13.44 -8.82 -33.88
C LEU A 359 12.22 -9.73 -34.06
N ALA A 360 11.03 -9.15 -34.09
CA ALA A 360 9.77 -9.86 -34.24
C ALA A 360 9.35 -10.05 -35.72
N SER A 361 10.19 -9.62 -36.67
CA SER A 361 9.99 -9.84 -38.10
C SER A 361 11.12 -10.71 -38.68
N ASN A 362 10.78 -11.65 -39.57
CA ASN A 362 11.73 -12.52 -40.24
C ASN A 362 12.48 -11.81 -41.41
N VAL A 363 13.01 -10.61 -41.17
CA VAL A 363 13.78 -9.86 -42.19
C VAL A 363 15.25 -10.34 -42.28
N SER A 364 15.60 -11.43 -41.57
CA SER A 364 16.95 -12.00 -41.62
C SER A 364 17.27 -12.72 -42.94
N ASP A 365 16.27 -13.09 -43.75
CA ASP A 365 16.48 -13.72 -45.05
C ASP A 365 15.78 -12.93 -46.18
N SER A 366 16.55 -12.07 -46.87
CA SER A 366 16.08 -11.13 -47.90
C SER A 366 15.57 -11.76 -49.21
N ARG A 367 15.20 -13.05 -49.22
CA ARG A 367 14.91 -13.81 -50.45
C ARG A 367 13.52 -14.45 -50.54
N GLN A 368 12.62 -14.27 -49.57
CA GLN A 368 11.26 -14.80 -49.68
C GLN A 368 10.21 -13.71 -49.48
N GLY A 369 9.36 -13.53 -50.49
CA GLY A 369 8.29 -12.54 -50.48
C GLY A 369 7.16 -12.92 -49.52
N SER A 370 6.42 -11.91 -49.07
CA SER A 370 5.33 -11.96 -48.09
C SER A 370 4.44 -13.21 -48.19
N HIS A 371 4.61 -14.12 -47.22
CA HIS A 371 3.80 -15.32 -47.10
C HIS A 371 2.47 -14.98 -46.40
N LYS A 372 1.45 -14.62 -47.19
CA LYS A 372 0.08 -14.44 -46.66
C LYS A 372 -0.50 -15.76 -46.15
N CYS A 373 -1.07 -15.68 -44.95
CA CYS A 373 -1.84 -16.73 -44.28
C CYS A 373 -3.00 -17.25 -45.15
N GLY A 374 -3.11 -18.57 -45.25
CA GLY A 374 -4.21 -19.25 -45.93
C GLY A 374 -4.44 -20.63 -45.31
N PRO A 375 -5.61 -21.26 -45.55
CA PRO A 375 -6.08 -22.43 -44.80
C PRO A 375 -5.22 -23.71 -44.97
N SER A 376 -4.17 -23.67 -45.79
CA SER A 376 -3.26 -24.79 -46.05
C SER A 376 -1.78 -24.40 -46.06
N ARG A 377 -1.41 -23.24 -45.51
CA ARG A 377 -0.01 -22.81 -45.30
C ARG A 377 0.16 -22.34 -43.85
N SER A 378 1.28 -22.74 -43.23
CA SER A 378 1.68 -22.25 -41.91
C SER A 378 1.73 -20.72 -41.94
N CYS A 379 0.90 -20.07 -41.12
CA CYS A 379 1.02 -18.64 -40.88
C CYS A 379 2.39 -18.37 -40.27
N GLU A 380 3.22 -17.63 -41.01
CA GLU A 380 4.42 -17.02 -40.46
C GLU A 380 3.96 -15.73 -39.77
N MET A 381 3.95 -15.75 -38.45
CA MET A 381 3.45 -14.67 -37.60
C MET A 381 4.52 -13.58 -37.50
N ASP A 382 4.66 -12.77 -38.55
CA ASP A 382 5.62 -11.67 -38.62
C ASP A 382 5.01 -10.34 -38.16
N CYS A 383 5.65 -9.73 -37.17
CA CYS A 383 5.23 -8.45 -36.59
C CYS A 383 5.84 -7.27 -37.36
N GLU A 384 5.56 -7.14 -38.65
CA GLU A 384 6.00 -5.97 -39.42
C GLU A 384 5.18 -4.72 -39.06
N VAL A 385 5.81 -3.55 -39.29
CA VAL A 385 5.35 -2.23 -38.83
C VAL A 385 4.01 -1.78 -39.42
N ASN A 386 3.57 -2.40 -40.53
CA ASN A 386 2.46 -1.90 -41.35
C ASN A 386 1.39 -2.94 -41.70
N THR A 387 1.34 -4.06 -41.00
CA THR A 387 0.23 -5.01 -41.14
C THR A 387 -0.77 -4.80 -40.03
N ASP A 388 -1.92 -4.19 -40.35
CA ASP A 388 -3.07 -4.10 -39.44
C ASP A 388 -3.69 -5.46 -39.12
N ASP A 389 -3.17 -6.54 -39.71
CA ASP A 389 -3.69 -7.89 -39.57
C ASP A 389 -3.14 -8.62 -38.31
N LEU A 390 -1.96 -8.23 -37.81
CA LEU A 390 -1.28 -8.89 -36.68
C LEU A 390 -0.92 -7.90 -35.56
N LEU A 391 -1.30 -8.27 -34.34
CA LEU A 391 -1.03 -7.56 -33.10
C LEU A 391 0.07 -8.26 -32.32
N CYS A 392 1.13 -7.52 -31.98
CA CYS A 392 2.24 -8.06 -31.22
C CYS A 392 2.46 -7.23 -29.96
N TYR A 393 2.39 -7.92 -28.82
CA TYR A 393 2.43 -7.35 -27.48
C TYR A 393 3.56 -7.95 -26.67
N LEU A 394 4.16 -7.11 -25.84
CA LEU A 394 5.02 -7.51 -24.74
C LEU A 394 4.28 -7.16 -23.45
N ILE A 395 3.96 -8.17 -22.66
CA ILE A 395 3.18 -8.05 -21.43
C ILE A 395 4.05 -8.53 -20.27
N ASP A 396 3.96 -7.87 -19.12
CA ASP A 396 4.65 -8.34 -17.91
C ASP A 396 3.84 -9.41 -17.15
N ASP A 397 4.38 -9.85 -16.02
CA ASP A 397 3.77 -10.84 -15.13
C ASP A 397 2.56 -10.34 -14.35
N GLY A 398 2.43 -9.02 -14.17
CA GLY A 398 1.23 -8.38 -13.62
C GLY A 398 0.10 -8.23 -14.64
N GLY A 399 0.38 -8.49 -15.92
CA GLY A 399 -0.58 -8.29 -17.00
C GLY A 399 -0.68 -6.83 -17.46
N PHE A 400 0.38 -6.04 -17.31
CA PHE A 400 0.47 -4.68 -17.84
C PHE A 400 1.16 -4.67 -19.21
N LEU A 401 0.72 -3.75 -20.07
CA LEU A 401 1.29 -3.56 -21.39
C LEU A 401 2.65 -2.86 -21.29
N VAL A 402 3.72 -3.53 -21.72
CA VAL A 402 5.08 -2.98 -21.76
C VAL A 402 5.41 -2.39 -23.13
N MET A 403 5.18 -3.13 -24.21
CA MET A 403 5.43 -2.67 -25.58
C MET A 403 4.38 -3.22 -26.56
N SER A 404 4.15 -2.49 -27.64
CA SER A 404 3.24 -2.89 -28.73
C SER A 404 3.79 -2.44 -30.08
N ASN A 405 3.52 -3.24 -31.12
CA ASN A 405 3.82 -2.86 -32.51
C ASN A 405 3.02 -1.61 -32.96
N GLN A 406 1.75 -1.53 -32.56
CA GLN A 406 0.84 -0.47 -32.99
C GLN A 406 1.06 0.85 -32.25
N ARG A 407 1.08 1.95 -33.00
CA ARG A 407 1.27 3.32 -32.47
C ARG A 407 0.15 3.76 -31.54
N ASP A 408 -1.09 3.35 -31.81
CA ASP A 408 -2.24 3.70 -30.98
C ASP A 408 -2.14 3.10 -29.57
N HIS A 409 -1.41 2.00 -29.42
CA HIS A 409 -1.16 1.35 -28.13
C HIS A 409 0.01 1.95 -27.36
N TRP A 410 0.83 2.81 -27.98
CA TRP A 410 1.92 3.50 -27.26
C TRP A 410 1.38 4.42 -26.17
N LYS A 411 0.23 5.04 -26.42
CA LYS A 411 -0.52 5.81 -25.42
C LYS A 411 -1.16 4.95 -24.33
N LYS A 412 -1.18 3.63 -24.48
CA LYS A 412 -1.76 2.68 -23.51
C LYS A 412 -0.70 1.86 -22.76
N VAL A 413 0.59 2.12 -22.98
CA VAL A 413 1.68 1.47 -22.24
C VAL A 413 1.56 1.83 -20.75
N GLY A 414 1.72 0.83 -19.88
CA GLY A 414 1.53 0.96 -18.43
C GLY A 414 0.10 0.71 -17.95
N LEU A 415 -0.88 0.59 -18.85
CA LEU A 415 -2.23 0.20 -18.48
C LEU A 415 -2.35 -1.32 -18.34
N PHE A 416 -3.31 -1.74 -17.52
CA PHE A 416 -3.66 -3.15 -17.39
C PHE A 416 -4.16 -3.68 -18.74
N PHE A 417 -3.68 -4.86 -19.13
CA PHE A 417 -3.93 -5.42 -20.45
C PHE A 417 -5.42 -5.74 -20.69
N GLY A 418 -6.18 -5.99 -19.63
CA GLY A 418 -7.63 -6.12 -19.70
C GLY A 418 -8.36 -4.86 -20.19
N ASP A 419 -7.78 -3.67 -19.99
CA ASP A 419 -8.35 -2.41 -20.51
C ASP A 419 -7.92 -2.14 -21.95
N VAL A 420 -6.81 -2.72 -22.39
CA VAL A 420 -6.29 -2.61 -23.76
C VAL A 420 -6.99 -3.60 -24.70
N ASP A 421 -6.94 -4.89 -24.37
CA ASP A 421 -7.63 -5.98 -25.06
C ASP A 421 -8.24 -6.96 -24.03
N PRO A 422 -9.49 -6.70 -23.57
CA PRO A 422 -10.15 -7.54 -22.58
C PRO A 422 -10.33 -8.98 -23.05
N TYR A 423 -10.55 -9.16 -24.35
CA TYR A 423 -10.78 -10.48 -24.93
C TYR A 423 -9.54 -11.34 -24.85
N LEU A 424 -8.35 -10.76 -25.06
CA LEU A 424 -7.10 -11.51 -25.07
C LEU A 424 -6.70 -11.83 -23.64
N MET A 425 -6.85 -10.86 -22.72
CA MET A 425 -6.56 -11.09 -21.31
C MET A 425 -7.43 -12.23 -20.73
N HIS A 426 -8.73 -12.24 -21.04
CA HIS A 426 -9.61 -13.33 -20.62
C HIS A 426 -9.21 -14.68 -21.24
N ALA A 427 -8.78 -14.71 -22.51
CA ALA A 427 -8.28 -15.93 -23.13
C ALA A 427 -6.98 -16.43 -22.47
N LEU A 428 -6.07 -15.53 -22.12
CA LEU A 428 -4.84 -15.88 -21.40
C LEU A 428 -5.16 -16.44 -20.00
N TYR A 429 -6.15 -15.88 -19.32
CA TYR A 429 -6.65 -16.37 -18.03
C TYR A 429 -7.31 -17.76 -18.14
N ASN A 430 -8.23 -17.94 -19.10
CA ASN A 430 -8.94 -19.21 -19.30
C ASN A 430 -7.99 -20.37 -19.68
N ASN A 431 -6.90 -20.06 -20.39
CA ASN A 431 -5.86 -21.03 -20.70
C ASN A 431 -4.82 -21.20 -19.57
N SER A 432 -5.10 -20.69 -18.37
CA SER A 432 -4.25 -20.80 -17.18
C SER A 432 -2.84 -20.22 -17.35
N ILE A 433 -2.63 -19.24 -18.22
CA ILE A 433 -1.33 -18.55 -18.37
C ILE A 433 -1.12 -17.56 -17.22
N TYR A 434 -2.19 -16.84 -16.87
CA TYR A 434 -2.29 -16.01 -15.69
C TYR A 434 -3.25 -16.65 -14.68
N ALA A 435 -2.93 -16.50 -13.40
CA ALA A 435 -3.85 -16.71 -12.30
C ALA A 435 -4.26 -15.36 -11.70
N ARG A 436 -5.48 -15.28 -11.16
CA ARG A 436 -6.02 -14.10 -10.49
C ARG A 436 -6.07 -14.37 -8.98
N LEU A 437 -5.52 -13.46 -8.19
CA LEU A 437 -5.72 -13.41 -6.75
C LEU A 437 -6.58 -12.20 -6.41
N GLN A 438 -7.63 -12.40 -5.62
CA GLN A 438 -8.44 -11.30 -5.08
C GLN A 438 -8.06 -11.09 -3.62
N SER A 439 -7.86 -9.84 -3.23
CA SER A 439 -7.53 -9.49 -1.86
C SER A 439 -8.31 -8.28 -1.39
N PHE A 440 -8.63 -8.25 -0.10
CA PHE A 440 -9.43 -7.21 0.52
C PHE A 440 -8.51 -6.18 1.17
N GLN A 441 -8.72 -4.91 0.85
CA GLN A 441 -8.04 -3.80 1.49
C GLN A 441 -9.03 -3.12 2.44
N TYR A 442 -8.82 -3.33 3.74
CA TYR A 442 -9.69 -2.81 4.78
C TYR A 442 -9.41 -1.35 5.16
N GLN A 443 -8.30 -0.78 4.69
CA GLN A 443 -7.82 0.56 5.04
C GLN A 443 -7.91 1.57 3.88
N SER A 444 -8.91 1.42 3.01
CA SER A 444 -9.13 2.34 1.87
C SER A 444 -10.14 3.45 2.19
N ALA A 445 -9.97 4.60 1.56
CA ALA A 445 -10.91 5.71 1.57
C ALA A 445 -11.74 5.68 0.27
N CYS A 446 -13.07 5.66 0.39
CA CYS A 446 -13.96 5.79 -0.75
C CYS A 446 -14.85 7.02 -0.59
N GLU A 447 -15.13 7.64 -1.74
CA GLU A 447 -16.18 8.63 -1.82
C GLU A 447 -17.50 8.01 -1.38
N PRO A 448 -18.25 8.65 -0.46
CA PRO A 448 -19.52 8.13 -0.02
C PRO A 448 -20.47 8.10 -1.22
N VAL A 449 -20.93 6.90 -1.58
CA VAL A 449 -22.01 6.76 -2.55
C VAL A 449 -23.18 7.57 -2.02
N SER A 450 -23.71 8.49 -2.84
CA SER A 450 -24.88 9.30 -2.51
C SER A 450 -26.09 8.39 -2.33
N SER A 451 -26.19 7.79 -1.15
CA SER A 451 -27.38 7.05 -0.79
C SER A 451 -28.49 8.08 -0.66
N SER A 452 -29.62 7.82 -1.31
CA SER A 452 -30.81 8.62 -1.17
C SER A 452 -31.30 8.48 0.26
N HIS A 453 -30.74 9.29 1.16
CA HIS A 453 -31.15 9.43 2.55
C HIS A 453 -32.56 10.05 2.61
N THR A 454 -33.55 9.29 2.13
CA THR A 454 -34.99 9.53 2.33
C THR A 454 -35.45 9.02 3.71
N GLY A 455 -34.53 8.46 4.49
CA GLY A 455 -34.75 7.94 5.84
C GLY A 455 -34.14 8.78 6.95
N ALA A 456 -34.21 10.11 6.89
CA ALA A 456 -33.93 10.95 8.06
C ALA A 456 -35.19 11.01 8.95
N ALA A 457 -35.35 10.03 9.85
CA ALA A 457 -36.21 10.23 11.00
C ALA A 457 -35.62 11.38 11.83
N ALA A 458 -36.40 12.46 12.04
CA ALA A 458 -35.98 13.59 12.83
C ALA A 458 -35.46 13.13 14.20
N ARG A 459 -34.20 13.46 14.51
CA ARG A 459 -33.62 13.19 15.83
C ARG A 459 -34.42 13.96 16.89
N GLY A 460 -35.06 13.22 17.79
CA GLY A 460 -35.59 13.71 19.06
C GLY A 460 -36.83 14.61 18.97
N ILE A 461 -38.02 14.01 19.08
CA ILE A 461 -39.18 14.77 19.57
C ILE A 461 -38.92 15.13 21.03
N PHE A 462 -38.76 16.42 21.29
CA PHE A 462 -38.81 16.97 22.65
C PHE A 462 -40.20 16.64 23.23
N VAL A 463 -40.25 15.78 24.24
CA VAL A 463 -41.48 15.51 24.98
C VAL A 463 -41.65 16.66 25.97
N PRO A 464 -42.61 17.58 25.76
CA PRO A 464 -42.77 18.73 26.65
C PRO A 464 -43.13 18.24 28.06
N SER A 465 -42.55 18.89 29.07
CA SER A 465 -42.90 18.60 30.46
C SER A 465 -44.32 19.12 30.76
N ILE A 466 -44.98 18.61 31.80
CA ILE A 466 -46.31 19.08 32.20
C ILE A 466 -46.32 20.59 32.52
N ALA A 467 -45.16 21.18 32.87
CA ALA A 467 -45.01 22.62 33.05
C ALA A 467 -45.12 23.40 31.72
N ASP A 468 -44.65 22.82 30.60
CA ASP A 468 -44.74 23.42 29.25
C ASP A 468 -46.16 23.28 28.66
N MET A 469 -46.92 22.27 29.10
CA MET A 469 -48.31 22.05 28.67
C MET A 469 -49.33 22.96 29.38
N LEU A 470 -48.98 23.55 30.54
CA LEU A 470 -49.89 24.35 31.36
C LEU A 470 -49.77 25.87 31.17
N SER A 471 -48.78 26.37 30.42
CA SER A 471 -48.67 27.80 30.12
C SER A 471 -49.51 28.20 28.89
N LEU A 472 -50.84 28.23 29.04
CA LEU A 472 -51.78 28.69 27.99
C LEU A 472 -51.41 30.07 27.39
N ALA A 473 -50.80 30.95 28.19
CA ALA A 473 -50.33 32.27 27.75
C ALA A 473 -49.20 32.18 26.70
N TRP A 474 -48.30 31.20 26.84
CA TRP A 474 -47.19 31.01 25.90
C TRP A 474 -47.71 30.51 24.54
N TRP A 475 -48.61 29.52 24.54
CA TRP A 475 -49.24 29.00 23.32
C TRP A 475 -49.97 30.10 22.55
N THR A 476 -50.74 30.96 23.23
CA THR A 476 -51.43 32.07 22.55
C THR A 476 -50.46 33.10 21.98
N SER A 477 -49.35 33.39 22.68
CA SER A 477 -48.33 34.33 22.18
C SER A 477 -47.52 33.77 21.02
N ALA A 478 -47.16 32.49 21.07
CA ALA A 478 -46.39 31.80 20.04
C ALA A 478 -47.21 31.60 18.76
N VAL A 479 -48.50 31.22 18.90
CA VAL A 479 -49.41 31.11 17.76
C VAL A 479 -49.69 32.48 17.14
N ALA A 480 -49.92 33.51 17.95
CA ALA A 480 -50.12 34.87 17.43
C ALA A 480 -48.88 35.40 16.69
N TRP A 481 -47.68 35.17 17.23
CA TRP A 481 -46.43 35.54 16.57
C TRP A 481 -46.20 34.74 15.29
N SER A 482 -46.44 33.43 15.31
CA SER A 482 -46.30 32.58 14.13
C SER A 482 -47.25 33.00 13.01
N VAL A 483 -48.51 33.34 13.32
CA VAL A 483 -49.48 33.84 12.34
C VAL A 483 -49.10 35.22 11.80
N LEU A 484 -48.63 36.14 12.66
CA LEU A 484 -48.14 37.46 12.23
C LEU A 484 -46.93 37.33 11.31
N GLN A 485 -46.00 36.44 11.65
CA GLN A 485 -44.81 36.16 10.86
C GLN A 485 -45.21 35.52 9.52
N GLN A 486 -46.13 34.56 9.50
CA GLN A 486 -46.66 33.96 8.26
C GLN A 486 -47.35 35.00 7.36
N LEU A 487 -48.08 35.97 7.94
CA LEU A 487 -48.73 37.07 7.21
C LEU A 487 -47.72 38.07 6.64
N LEU A 488 -46.67 38.42 7.39
CA LEU A 488 -45.62 39.32 6.93
C LEU A 488 -44.72 38.68 5.86
N TYR A 489 -44.35 37.41 6.04
CA TYR A 489 -43.61 36.64 5.03
C TYR A 489 -44.44 36.39 3.77
N GLY A 490 -45.74 36.11 3.91
CA GLY A 490 -46.66 35.96 2.78
C GLY A 490 -46.90 37.25 1.99
N LEU A 491 -46.86 38.42 2.65
CA LEU A 491 -46.96 39.72 1.98
C LEU A 491 -45.65 40.13 1.30
N ALA A 492 -44.49 39.73 1.84
CA ALA A 492 -43.17 40.05 1.29
C ALA A 492 -42.75 39.11 0.13
N TYR A 493 -43.19 37.86 0.14
CA TYR A 493 -42.84 36.84 -0.85
C TYR A 493 -44.10 36.21 -1.47
N ASN A 494 -44.65 36.87 -2.50
CA ASN A 494 -45.67 36.28 -3.36
C ASN A 494 -45.04 35.19 -4.27
N ASN A 495 -44.73 34.01 -3.71
CA ASN A 495 -44.55 32.76 -4.47
C ASN A 495 -44.59 31.57 -3.51
N TRP A 496 -45.75 30.91 -3.41
CA TRP A 496 -46.01 29.78 -2.50
C TRP A 496 -45.35 28.45 -2.96
N PHE A 497 -44.60 28.40 -4.06
CA PHE A 497 -43.97 27.15 -4.52
C PHE A 497 -42.65 27.39 -5.25
N LEU A 498 -41.57 27.58 -4.50
CA LEU A 498 -40.21 27.28 -4.95
C LEU A 498 -39.37 26.93 -3.72
N THR A 499 -39.05 25.63 -3.59
CA THR A 499 -37.97 25.16 -2.75
C THR A 499 -36.66 25.65 -3.37
N ASP A 500 -36.12 26.74 -2.87
CA ASP A 500 -34.75 27.13 -3.18
C ASP A 500 -33.81 26.08 -2.56
N ASN A 501 -33.08 25.38 -3.43
CA ASN A 501 -31.87 24.68 -3.04
C ASN A 501 -30.85 25.75 -2.62
N SER A 502 -30.93 26.19 -1.37
CA SER A 502 -29.79 26.82 -0.72
C SER A 502 -28.68 25.78 -0.63
N LEU A 503 -27.72 25.89 -1.55
CA LEU A 503 -26.42 25.24 -1.46
C LEU A 503 -25.82 25.63 -0.12
N VAL A 504 -25.82 24.67 0.82
CA VAL A 504 -24.98 24.72 2.00
C VAL A 504 -23.56 24.57 1.50
N GLU A 505 -22.89 25.70 1.29
CA GLU A 505 -21.43 25.75 1.22
C GLU A 505 -20.86 25.18 2.52
N GLY A 506 -20.13 24.07 2.42
CA GLY A 506 -19.31 23.52 3.51
C GLY A 506 -19.85 22.25 4.17
N PHE A 507 -20.10 21.18 3.40
CA PHE A 507 -19.78 19.85 3.90
C PHE A 507 -18.57 19.39 3.09
N GLU A 508 -17.38 19.42 3.69
CA GLU A 508 -16.30 18.55 3.25
C GLU A 508 -16.91 17.15 3.13
N THR A 509 -16.92 16.59 1.92
CA THR A 509 -17.26 15.19 1.71
C THR A 509 -16.23 14.40 2.49
N LYS A 510 -16.54 14.06 3.74
CA LYS A 510 -15.69 13.20 4.55
C LYS A 510 -15.64 11.87 3.82
N ASP A 511 -14.46 11.54 3.33
CA ASP A 511 -14.20 10.22 2.81
C ASP A 511 -14.55 9.21 3.91
N SER A 512 -15.22 8.13 3.50
CA SER A 512 -15.59 7.08 4.42
C SER A 512 -14.63 5.92 4.26
N SER A 513 -14.26 5.28 5.37
CA SER A 513 -13.51 4.02 5.31
C SER A 513 -14.37 2.97 4.61
N CYS A 514 -13.87 2.46 3.49
CA CYS A 514 -14.49 1.40 2.73
C CYS A 514 -13.54 0.20 2.63
N VAL A 515 -14.08 -0.94 2.24
CA VAL A 515 -13.28 -2.11 1.87
C VAL A 515 -13.26 -2.19 0.35
N THR A 516 -12.08 -2.00 -0.25
CA THR A 516 -11.89 -2.25 -1.69
C THR A 516 -11.42 -3.69 -1.89
N ILE A 517 -11.87 -4.29 -3.00
CA ILE A 517 -11.31 -5.56 -3.47
C ILE A 517 -10.32 -5.22 -4.56
N GLN A 518 -9.10 -5.75 -4.45
CA GLN A 518 -8.08 -5.63 -5.48
C GLN A 518 -7.83 -6.99 -6.10
N SER A 519 -7.79 -7.04 -7.43
CA SER A 519 -7.46 -8.25 -8.18
C SER A 519 -6.09 -8.11 -8.83
N GLN A 520 -5.17 -8.99 -8.46
CA GLN A 520 -3.80 -9.05 -8.95
C GLN A 520 -3.64 -10.28 -9.85
N PHE A 521 -2.80 -10.16 -10.87
CA PHE A 521 -2.47 -11.25 -11.78
C PHE A 521 -1.01 -11.65 -11.63
N TYR A 522 -0.74 -12.94 -11.80
CA TYR A 522 0.62 -13.48 -11.79
C TYR A 522 0.71 -14.71 -12.69
N PHE A 523 1.93 -15.04 -13.11
CA PHE A 523 2.18 -16.22 -13.95
C PHE A 523 2.05 -17.53 -13.18
N THR A 524 1.38 -18.49 -13.80
CA THR A 524 1.33 -19.89 -13.35
C THR A 524 2.58 -20.67 -13.80
N ASN A 525 2.94 -21.78 -13.13
CA ASN A 525 4.11 -22.59 -13.49
C ASN A 525 3.94 -23.48 -14.76
N THR A 526 2.94 -23.22 -15.59
CA THR A 526 2.68 -24.03 -16.79
C THR A 526 3.56 -23.62 -17.99
N THR A 527 3.57 -24.50 -18.99
CA THR A 527 4.42 -24.52 -20.21
C THR A 527 4.81 -23.16 -20.80
N ASN A 528 6.01 -23.07 -21.38
CA ASN A 528 6.57 -21.80 -21.88
C ASN A 528 5.90 -21.26 -23.16
N SER A 529 5.14 -22.07 -23.90
CA SER A 529 4.53 -21.65 -25.17
C SER A 529 3.12 -22.21 -25.36
N TYR A 530 2.21 -21.35 -25.81
CA TYR A 530 0.81 -21.67 -26.05
C TYR A 530 0.42 -21.27 -27.47
N ASN A 531 -0.26 -22.17 -28.16
CA ASN A 531 -0.94 -21.92 -29.42
C ASN A 531 -2.42 -22.16 -29.18
N VAL A 532 -3.22 -21.11 -29.25
CA VAL A 532 -4.64 -21.22 -28.92
C VAL A 532 -5.47 -20.50 -29.96
N LEU A 533 -6.57 -21.16 -30.34
CA LEU A 533 -7.64 -20.58 -31.12
C LEU A 533 -8.69 -20.05 -30.13
N GLN A 534 -8.95 -18.75 -30.16
CA GLN A 534 -10.00 -18.12 -29.38
C GLN A 534 -11.27 -17.97 -30.22
N ASP A 535 -12.32 -18.69 -29.84
CA ASP A 535 -13.63 -18.62 -30.49
C ASP A 535 -14.60 -17.71 -29.73
N CYS A 536 -15.01 -16.61 -30.35
CA CYS A 536 -16.07 -15.71 -29.88
C CYS A 536 -17.40 -15.97 -30.62
N GLY A 537 -17.70 -17.23 -30.96
CA GLY A 537 -18.88 -17.63 -31.72
C GLY A 537 -18.72 -17.38 -33.22
N ASN A 538 -18.95 -16.14 -33.69
CA ASN A 538 -18.93 -15.79 -35.12
C ASN A 538 -17.55 -15.42 -35.66
N CYS A 539 -16.57 -15.24 -34.78
CA CYS A 539 -15.20 -14.93 -35.11
C CYS A 539 -14.27 -15.76 -34.25
N SER A 540 -13.25 -16.28 -34.90
CA SER A 540 -12.12 -16.94 -34.26
C SER A 540 -10.89 -16.09 -34.51
N ARG A 541 -10.00 -15.98 -33.52
CA ARG A 541 -8.63 -15.50 -33.75
C ARG A 541 -7.62 -16.51 -33.24
N LEU A 542 -6.53 -16.68 -33.97
CA LEU A 542 -5.38 -17.40 -33.47
C LEU A 542 -4.50 -16.46 -32.65
N PHE A 543 -4.01 -16.93 -31.50
CA PHE A 543 -2.92 -16.26 -30.80
C PHE A 543 -1.84 -17.25 -30.36
N HIS A 544 -0.61 -16.77 -30.38
CA HIS A 544 0.58 -17.43 -29.87
C HIS A 544 1.10 -16.64 -28.67
N ALA A 545 1.34 -17.31 -27.54
CA ALA A 545 1.94 -16.70 -26.37
C ALA A 545 3.18 -17.48 -25.96
N LYS A 546 4.31 -16.79 -25.79
CA LYS A 546 5.58 -17.40 -25.38
C LYS A 546 6.26 -16.57 -24.30
N ARG A 547 6.65 -17.22 -23.21
CA ARG A 547 7.44 -16.59 -22.15
C ARG A 547 8.90 -16.44 -22.58
N ILE A 548 9.48 -15.28 -22.27
CA ILE A 548 10.89 -15.00 -22.53
C ILE A 548 11.72 -15.53 -21.35
N GLU A 549 12.78 -16.27 -21.65
CA GLU A 549 13.63 -16.85 -20.61
C GLU A 549 14.42 -15.75 -19.86
N ASN A 550 14.61 -15.94 -18.55
CA ASN A 550 15.32 -15.03 -17.64
C ASN A 550 14.70 -13.62 -17.51
N THR A 551 13.42 -13.45 -17.86
CA THR A 551 12.68 -12.18 -17.67
C THR A 551 11.26 -12.46 -17.20
N ASN A 552 10.56 -11.44 -16.72
CA ASN A 552 9.14 -11.48 -16.38
C ASN A 552 8.21 -11.15 -17.57
N LEU A 553 8.68 -11.34 -18.81
CA LEU A 553 7.95 -10.92 -20.00
C LEU A 553 7.27 -12.09 -20.73
N LEU A 554 6.05 -11.84 -21.18
CA LEU A 554 5.28 -12.67 -22.08
C LEU A 554 5.18 -11.97 -23.45
N PHE A 555 5.68 -12.64 -24.48
CA PHE A 555 5.50 -12.23 -25.86
C PHE A 555 4.21 -12.85 -26.40
N VAL A 556 3.27 -12.02 -26.85
CA VAL A 556 1.98 -12.46 -27.39
C VAL A 556 1.81 -11.91 -28.79
N VAL A 557 1.48 -12.79 -29.74
CA VAL A 557 1.12 -12.44 -31.10
C VAL A 557 -0.30 -12.92 -31.36
N ALA A 558 -1.17 -12.04 -31.82
CA ALA A 558 -2.58 -12.35 -32.06
C ALA A 558 -3.03 -11.74 -33.39
N GLU A 559 -3.95 -12.41 -34.08
CA GLU A 559 -4.67 -11.82 -35.20
C GLU A 559 -5.64 -10.73 -34.71
N THR A 560 -5.84 -9.69 -35.52
CA THR A 560 -6.86 -8.68 -35.20
C THR A 560 -8.25 -9.29 -35.22
N LEU A 561 -9.02 -9.07 -34.15
CA LEU A 561 -10.38 -9.57 -34.04
C LEU A 561 -11.36 -8.56 -34.68
N PRO A 562 -12.11 -8.93 -35.73
CA PRO A 562 -13.07 -8.02 -36.37
C PRO A 562 -14.43 -7.94 -35.64
N CYS A 563 -14.55 -8.49 -34.42
CA CYS A 563 -15.79 -8.54 -33.66
C CYS A 563 -15.83 -7.53 -32.51
N SER A 564 -16.94 -6.81 -32.40
CA SER A 564 -17.23 -5.88 -31.31
C SER A 564 -18.04 -6.51 -30.15
N SER A 565 -18.44 -7.78 -30.27
CA SER A 565 -19.50 -8.38 -29.43
C SER A 565 -19.11 -9.74 -28.82
N CYS A 566 -17.97 -9.83 -28.11
CA CYS A 566 -17.86 -10.90 -27.12
C CYS A 566 -18.37 -10.33 -25.79
N GLU A 567 -19.47 -10.85 -25.24
CA GLU A 567 -19.88 -10.51 -23.87
C GLU A 567 -18.98 -11.27 -22.92
N ILE A 568 -17.85 -10.67 -22.54
CA ILE A 568 -16.95 -11.19 -21.52
C ILE A 568 -17.03 -10.25 -20.33
N GLU A 569 -17.16 -10.83 -19.13
CA GLU A 569 -17.04 -10.10 -17.88
C GLU A 569 -15.66 -9.43 -17.85
N ARG A 570 -15.64 -8.09 -17.86
CA ARG A 570 -14.39 -7.35 -17.73
C ARG A 570 -13.76 -7.79 -16.41
N LEU A 571 -12.56 -8.36 -16.49
CA LEU A 571 -11.78 -8.66 -15.31
C LEU A 571 -11.29 -7.32 -14.73
N THR A 572 -12.16 -6.65 -13.98
CA THR A 572 -11.83 -5.43 -13.26
C THR A 572 -11.04 -5.79 -12.01
N GLN A 573 -10.15 -4.89 -11.59
CA GLN A 573 -9.44 -5.07 -10.33
C GLN A 573 -10.39 -4.94 -9.14
N GLU A 574 -11.47 -4.18 -9.29
CA GLU A 574 -12.43 -3.85 -8.24
C GLU A 574 -13.77 -4.56 -8.45
N ASN A 575 -14.27 -5.18 -7.37
CA ASN A 575 -15.61 -5.76 -7.28
C ASN A 575 -16.20 -5.51 -5.89
N PRO A 576 -17.54 -5.48 -5.74
CA PRO A 576 -18.20 -5.26 -4.46
C PRO A 576 -18.18 -6.49 -3.53
N CYS A 577 -18.32 -6.21 -2.23
CA CYS A 577 -18.04 -7.08 -1.07
C CYS A 577 -18.96 -8.32 -0.92
N GLU A 578 -18.37 -9.47 -0.56
CA GLU A 578 -19.06 -10.62 0.02
C GLU A 578 -18.83 -10.71 1.54
N VAL A 579 -19.84 -11.15 2.29
CA VAL A 579 -19.76 -11.31 3.76
C VAL A 579 -19.10 -12.66 4.07
N LEU A 580 -17.88 -12.63 4.61
CA LEU A 580 -17.20 -13.82 5.12
C LEU A 580 -17.96 -14.39 6.33
N SER A 581 -18.36 -15.66 6.23
CA SER A 581 -19.21 -16.36 7.19
C SER A 581 -18.45 -17.20 8.23
N ASN A 582 -17.12 -17.25 8.16
CA ASN A 582 -16.29 -18.11 9.02
C ASN A 582 -15.50 -17.30 10.05
N ALA A 583 -15.74 -17.56 11.33
CA ALA A 583 -14.95 -16.98 12.42
C ALA A 583 -13.57 -17.66 12.51
N ARG A 584 -12.50 -16.86 12.53
CA ARG A 584 -11.12 -17.31 12.71
C ARG A 584 -10.85 -17.72 14.16
N TYR A 585 -9.85 -18.58 14.37
CA TYR A 585 -9.41 -18.99 15.72
C TYR A 585 -8.92 -17.79 16.53
N ARG A 586 -9.36 -17.71 17.79
CA ARG A 586 -9.01 -16.66 18.76
C ARG A 586 -8.90 -17.25 20.15
N LYS A 587 -8.06 -16.66 21.00
CA LYS A 587 -7.93 -17.04 22.39
C LYS A 587 -8.44 -15.91 23.28
N GLY A 588 -9.48 -16.21 24.05
CA GLY A 588 -10.01 -15.28 25.04
C GLY A 588 -9.07 -15.09 26.24
N PRO A 589 -9.31 -14.05 27.07
CA PRO A 589 -8.53 -13.83 28.27
C PRO A 589 -8.65 -15.01 29.24
N PRO A 590 -7.58 -15.37 29.98
CA PRO A 590 -7.57 -16.52 30.87
C PRO A 590 -8.47 -16.32 32.11
N SER A 591 -8.61 -15.07 32.57
CA SER A 591 -9.44 -14.69 33.70
C SER A 591 -10.62 -13.85 33.24
N CYS A 592 -11.82 -14.31 33.55
CA CYS A 592 -13.04 -13.51 33.51
C CYS A 592 -13.44 -13.24 34.97
N PHE A 593 -13.59 -11.97 35.34
CA PHE A 593 -14.08 -11.58 36.66
C PHE A 593 -15.56 -11.25 36.55
N ASP A 594 -16.39 -12.26 36.82
CA ASP A 594 -17.85 -12.15 36.83
C ASP A 594 -18.44 -12.75 38.11
N TYR A 595 -19.63 -12.28 38.48
CA TYR A 595 -20.48 -12.84 39.55
C TYR A 595 -19.77 -13.14 40.88
N SER A 596 -19.55 -12.11 41.70
CA SER A 596 -19.08 -12.30 43.07
C SER A 596 -20.24 -12.68 44.00
N ALA A 597 -20.06 -13.70 44.85
CA ALA A 597 -21.08 -14.10 45.83
C ALA A 597 -21.44 -13.00 46.85
N TRP A 598 -20.58 -11.97 46.97
CA TRP A 598 -20.75 -10.82 47.87
C TRP A 598 -21.12 -9.53 47.12
N GLU A 599 -21.42 -9.64 45.81
CA GLU A 599 -21.85 -8.51 44.99
C GLU A 599 -23.22 -7.98 45.45
N ASN A 600 -23.36 -6.67 45.58
CA ASN A 600 -24.61 -6.07 46.03
C ASN A 600 -25.50 -5.79 44.81
N THR A 601 -26.35 -6.74 44.46
CA THR A 601 -27.29 -6.59 43.34
C THR A 601 -28.55 -5.79 43.70
N SER A 602 -28.63 -5.17 44.89
CA SER A 602 -29.85 -4.47 45.32
C SER A 602 -30.08 -3.10 44.64
N GLU A 603 -29.08 -2.56 43.94
CA GLU A 603 -29.18 -1.28 43.23
C GLU A 603 -29.75 -1.39 41.80
N CYS A 604 -29.88 -2.61 41.23
CA CYS A 604 -30.52 -2.76 39.94
C CYS A 604 -32.05 -2.64 40.06
N GLY A 605 -32.64 -1.58 39.48
CA GLY A 605 -34.10 -1.43 39.35
C GLY A 605 -34.75 -0.23 40.04
N ARG A 606 -34.00 0.72 40.62
CA ARG A 606 -34.59 2.01 41.04
C ARG A 606 -34.86 2.91 39.83
N GLY A 607 -35.91 2.59 39.07
CA GLY A 607 -36.55 3.57 38.20
C GLY A 607 -37.01 4.74 39.06
N LEU A 608 -36.50 5.94 38.79
CA LEU A 608 -36.89 7.16 39.50
C LEU A 608 -38.32 7.52 39.09
N SER A 609 -39.31 6.83 39.67
CA SER A 609 -40.71 7.24 39.57
C SER A 609 -40.84 8.53 40.38
N LEU A 610 -40.85 9.68 39.70
CA LEU A 610 -41.33 10.92 40.29
C LEU A 610 -42.79 10.71 40.69
N GLN A 611 -43.04 10.31 41.94
CA GLN A 611 -44.36 10.37 42.53
C GLN A 611 -44.78 11.84 42.55
N SER A 612 -45.57 12.24 41.56
CA SER A 612 -46.19 13.57 41.55
C SER A 612 -47.12 13.64 42.75
N SER A 613 -46.83 14.55 43.69
CA SER A 613 -47.68 14.69 44.87
C SER A 613 -49.06 15.19 44.42
N VAL A 614 -50.10 14.42 44.75
CA VAL A 614 -51.50 14.76 44.42
C VAL A 614 -51.86 16.16 44.94
N GLY A 615 -51.21 16.60 46.03
CA GLY A 615 -51.34 17.95 46.59
C GLY A 615 -50.89 19.06 45.63
N MET A 616 -49.79 18.88 44.88
CA MET A 616 -49.33 19.89 43.92
C MET A 616 -50.26 19.97 42.71
N ILE A 617 -50.77 18.83 42.24
CA ILE A 617 -51.73 18.78 41.12
C ILE A 617 -53.04 19.47 41.50
N LEU A 618 -53.55 19.24 42.71
CA LEU A 618 -54.75 19.91 43.21
C LEU A 618 -54.54 21.40 43.44
N PHE A 619 -53.36 21.81 43.94
CA PHE A 619 -53.03 23.22 44.11
C PHE A 619 -53.00 23.96 42.76
N PHE A 620 -52.36 23.38 41.74
CA PHE A 620 -52.37 23.95 40.39
C PHE A 620 -53.78 24.03 39.79
N GLN A 621 -54.62 22.99 39.94
CA GLN A 621 -56.01 23.07 39.47
C GLN A 621 -56.86 24.11 40.20
N PHE A 622 -56.66 24.32 41.51
CA PHE A 622 -57.36 25.37 42.25
C PHE A 622 -56.90 26.77 41.81
N THR A 623 -55.60 26.98 41.61
CA THR A 623 -55.09 28.26 41.11
C THR A 623 -55.59 28.57 39.69
N GLN A 624 -55.72 27.56 38.83
CA GLN A 624 -56.24 27.72 37.47
C GLN A 624 -57.74 28.04 37.45
N LYS A 625 -58.53 27.50 38.39
CA LYS A 625 -59.96 27.86 38.55
C LYS A 625 -60.16 29.26 39.15
N CYS A 626 -59.28 29.74 40.02
CA CYS A 626 -59.35 31.11 40.56
C CYS A 626 -58.94 32.19 39.56
N ILE A 627 -58.24 31.83 38.47
CA ILE A 627 -57.87 32.77 37.41
C ILE A 627 -58.96 32.88 36.32
N LEU A 628 -59.97 31.99 36.34
CA LEU A 628 -61.05 31.94 35.34
C LEU A 628 -62.45 32.30 35.88
N ILE A 629 -62.51 32.97 37.03
CA ILE A 629 -63.68 33.73 37.54
C ILE A 629 -63.18 35.14 37.82
#